data_AF-A0A7C7EQH7-F1
#
_entry.id   AF-A0A7C7EQH7-F1
#
_cell.length_a   1.000
_cell.length_b   1.000
_cell.length_c   1.000
_cell.angle_alpha   90.00
_cell.angle_beta   90.00
_cell.angle_gamma   90.00
#
_symmetry.space_group_name_H-M   'P 1'
#
loop_
_entity.id
_entity.type
_entity.pdbx_description
1 polymer ?
#
loop_
_entity_poly.entity_id
_entity_poly.type
_entity_poly.pdbx_seq_one_letter_code
_entity_poly.pdbx_strand_id
1 'polypeptide(L)' 'ADTLRQSYGNALKIYKSEIPLAIKAAEISATGKSIYAYDKNSKVANAYANFTKEVLKDGEKQRSKSQSAISR' A
#
# COMPACT_ATOMS: atom_id res chain seq x y z
N ALA A 1 -0.84 14.99 3.58
CA ALA A 1 -0.10 14.54 2.38
C ALA A 1 -0.68 15.09 1.07
N ASP A 2 -1.67 15.98 1.11
CA ASP A 2 -2.39 16.44 -0.08
C ASP A 2 -1.54 17.30 -1.02
N THR A 3 -0.56 18.04 -0.50
CA THR A 3 0.38 18.83 -1.31
C THR A 3 1.23 17.95 -2.23
N LEU A 4 1.76 16.83 -1.73
CA LEU A 4 2.52 15.88 -2.56
C LEU A 4 1.64 15.28 -3.66
N ARG A 5 0.39 14.95 -3.31
CA ARG A 5 -0.59 14.38 -4.24
C ARG A 5 -1.03 15.40 -5.30
N GLN A 6 -1.16 16.67 -4.93
CA GLN A 6 -1.51 17.74 -5.87
C GLN A 6 -0.33 18.11 -6.78
N SER A 7 0.88 18.19 -6.24
CA SER A 7 2.08 18.59 -7.00
C SER A 7 2.61 17.48 -7.90
N TYR A 8 2.56 16.21 -7.45
CA TYR A 8 3.18 15.08 -8.15
C TYR A 8 2.19 14.01 -8.60
N GLY A 9 0.91 14.10 -8.23
CA GLY A 9 -0.10 13.09 -8.58
C GLY A 9 -0.34 12.92 -10.08
N ASN A 10 0.12 13.87 -10.91
CA ASN A 10 0.08 13.76 -12.37
C ASN A 10 1.22 12.89 -12.94
N ALA A 11 2.38 12.90 -12.29
CA ALA A 11 3.57 12.17 -12.75
C ALA A 11 3.78 10.83 -12.00
N LEU A 12 3.35 10.77 -10.74
CA LEU A 12 3.54 9.63 -9.86
C LEU A 12 2.21 9.21 -9.24
N LYS A 13 1.96 7.89 -9.28
CA LYS A 13 0.77 7.33 -8.63
C LYS A 13 0.98 7.25 -7.13
N ILE A 14 0.42 8.23 -6.41
CA ILE A 14 0.52 8.31 -4.95
C ILE A 14 -0.76 7.73 -4.34
N TYR A 15 -0.60 6.58 -3.69
CA TYR A 15 -1.65 5.89 -2.95
C TYR A 15 -2.19 6.74 -1.79
N LYS A 16 -3.47 6.57 -1.45
CA LYS A 16 -4.10 7.27 -0.33
C LYS A 16 -3.75 6.65 1.02
N SER A 17 -3.40 5.37 1.02
CA SER A 17 -3.04 4.63 2.22
C SER A 17 -1.67 5.10 2.75
N GLU A 18 -1.63 5.68 3.95
CA GLU A 18 -0.41 6.14 4.61
C GLU A 18 0.05 5.12 5.66
N ILE A 19 1.34 4.79 5.66
CA ILE A 19 1.94 3.88 6.64
C ILE A 19 2.56 4.70 7.76
N PRO A 20 2.00 4.67 8.98
CA PRO A 20 2.49 5.50 10.08
C PRO A 20 3.83 4.97 10.61
N LEU A 21 4.69 5.90 11.04
CA LEU A 21 5.86 5.55 11.83
C LEU A 21 5.41 5.08 13.22
N ALA A 22 5.78 3.87 13.61
CA ALA A 22 5.45 3.34 14.93
C ALA A 22 6.64 2.58 15.52
N ILE A 23 6.82 2.67 16.83
CA ILE A 23 7.86 1.93 17.56
C ILE A 23 7.70 0.42 17.31
N LYS A 24 6.46 -0.08 17.32
CA LYS A 24 6.13 -1.47 16.96
C LYS A 24 6.63 -1.86 15.55
N ALA A 25 6.64 -0.93 14.59
CA ALA A 25 7.17 -1.19 13.25
C ALA A 25 8.70 -1.31 13.24
N ALA A 26 9.39 -0.56 14.10
CA ALA A 26 10.83 -0.67 14.28
C ALA A 26 11.20 -1.97 15.02
N GLU A 27 10.43 -2.34 16.05
CA GLU A 27 10.61 -3.57 16.82
C GLU A 27 10.47 -4.82 15.94
N ILE A 28 9.43 -4.90 15.09
CA ILE A 28 9.27 -6.03 14.17
C ILE A 28 10.44 -6.16 13.19
N SER A 29 11.04 -5.03 12.79
CA SER A 29 12.20 -5.02 11.90
C SER A 29 13.40 -5.64 12.61
N ALA A 30 13.59 -5.32 13.88
CA ALA A 30 14.62 -5.93 14.72
C ALA A 30 14.33 -7.41 15.03
N THR A 31 13.05 -7.81 15.14
CA THR A 31 12.69 -9.22 15.45
C THR A 31 12.63 -10.12 14.21
N GLY A 32 12.66 -9.56 13.00
CA GLY A 32 12.51 -10.33 11.75
C GLY A 32 11.15 -11.00 11.58
N LYS A 33 10.09 -10.47 12.20
CA LYS A 33 8.73 -11.02 12.12
C LYS A 33 7.82 -10.05 11.37
N SER A 34 6.81 -10.57 10.66
CA SER A 34 5.83 -9.70 10.00
C SER A 34 4.99 -8.94 11.03
N ILE A 35 4.55 -7.72 10.69
CA ILE A 35 3.66 -6.94 11.56
C ILE A 35 2.38 -7.71 11.92
N TYR A 36 1.91 -8.57 11.02
CA TYR A 36 0.73 -9.40 11.24
C TYR A 36 0.96 -10.49 12.30
N ALA A 37 2.16 -11.07 12.34
CA ALA A 37 2.50 -12.08 13.33
C ALA A 37 2.80 -11.46 14.70
N TYR A 38 3.35 -10.25 14.73
CA TYR A 38 3.67 -9.54 15.98
C TYR A 38 2.45 -8.83 16.59
N ASP A 39 1.76 -8.01 15.79
CA ASP A 39 0.59 -7.27 16.23
C ASP A 39 -0.39 -7.00 15.07
N LYS A 40 -1.22 -8.00 14.78
CA LYS A 40 -2.27 -7.96 13.76
C LYS A 40 -3.28 -6.83 13.91
N ASN A 41 -3.50 -6.32 15.13
CA ASN A 41 -4.48 -5.27 15.41
C ASN A 41 -3.84 -3.87 15.53
N SER A 42 -2.53 -3.77 15.30
CA SER A 42 -1.83 -2.48 15.30
C SER A 42 -2.31 -1.56 14.17
N LYS A 43 -2.16 -0.25 14.40
CA LYS A 43 -2.38 0.78 13.36
C LYS A 43 -1.52 0.52 12.11
N VAL A 44 -0.32 -0.03 12.30
CA VAL A 44 0.61 -0.36 11.21
C VAL A 44 0.10 -1.54 10.39
N ALA A 45 -0.32 -2.64 11.03
CA ALA A 45 -0.91 -3.79 10.33
C ALA A 45 -2.12 -3.38 9.49
N ASN A 46 -3.00 -2.56 10.07
CA ASN A 46 -4.17 -2.02 9.36
C ASN A 46 -3.78 -1.11 8.19
N ALA A 47 -2.75 -0.27 8.34
CA ALA A 47 -2.24 0.57 7.26
C ALA A 47 -1.70 -0.27 6.09
N TYR A 48 -0.90 -1.31 6.37
CA TYR A 48 -0.41 -2.24 5.33
C TYR A 48 -1.56 -3.02 4.66
N ALA A 49 -2.58 -3.42 5.42
CA ALA A 49 -3.75 -4.09 4.86
C ALA A 49 -4.54 -3.18 3.91
N ASN A 50 -4.74 -1.91 4.28
CA ASN A 50 -5.42 -0.92 3.43
C ASN A 50 -4.62 -0.62 2.17
N PHE A 51 -3.30 -0.44 2.31
CA PHE A 51 -2.40 -0.24 1.19
C PHE A 51 -2.46 -1.42 0.20
N THR A 52 -2.39 -2.66 0.70
CA THR A 52 -2.44 -3.86 -0.14
C THR A 52 -3.74 -3.94 -0.96
N LYS A 53 -4.89 -3.58 -0.35
CA LYS A 53 -6.17 -3.54 -1.06
C LYS A 53 -6.18 -2.51 -2.20
N GLU A 54 -5.53 -1.36 -2.00
CA GLU A 54 -5.43 -0.31 -3.02
C GLU A 54 -4.55 -0.77 -4.20
N VAL A 55 -3.41 -1.39 -3.91
CA VAL A 55 -2.49 -1.94 -4.92
C VAL A 55 -3.15 -3.07 -5.72
N LEU A 56 -3.86 -3.99 -5.07
CA LEU A 56 -4.54 -5.09 -5.76
C LEU A 56 -5.61 -4.58 -6.73
N LYS A 57 -6.46 -3.64 -6.30
CA LYS A 57 -7.48 -3.01 -7.17
C LYS A 57 -6.87 -2.33 -8.39
N ASP A 58 -5.69 -1.75 -8.24
CA ASP A 58 -4.96 -1.14 -9.35
C ASP A 58 -4.34 -2.19 -10.28
N GLY A 59 -3.77 -3.26 -9.73
CA GLY A 59 -3.25 -4.38 -10.51
C GLY A 59 -4.33 -5.08 -11.33
N GLU A 60 -5.52 -5.28 -10.77
CA GLU A 60 -6.69 -5.82 -11.48
C GLU A 60 -7.10 -4.90 -12.63
N LYS A 61 -7.17 -3.59 -12.42
CA LYS A 61 -7.45 -2.62 -13.49
C LYS A 61 -6.41 -2.64 -14.60
N GLN A 62 -5.13 -2.78 -14.26
CA GLN A 62 -4.07 -2.89 -15.26
C GLN A 62 -4.18 -4.21 -16.03
N ARG A 63 -4.41 -5.32 -15.34
CA ARG A 63 -4.53 -6.65 -15.95
C ARG A 63 -5.73 -6.74 -16.91
N SER A 64 -6.88 -6.20 -16.52
CA SER A 64 -8.07 -6.17 -17.39
C SER A 64 -7.84 -5.32 -18.65
N LYS A 65 -7.13 -4.19 -18.54
CA LYS A 65 -6.74 -3.37 -19.70
C LYS A 65 -5.79 -4.13 -20.62
N SER A 66 -4.76 -4.77 -20.08
CA SER A 66 -3.81 -5.57 -20.86
C SER A 66 -4.48 -6.76 -21.55
N GLN A 67 -5.40 -7.47 -20.89
CA GLN A 67 -6.13 -8.57 -21.51
C GLN A 67 -7.04 -8.09 -22.65
N SER A 68 -7.73 -6.96 -22.48
CA SER A 68 -8.56 -6.38 -23.56
C SER A 68 -7.78 -5.86 -24.77
N ALA A 69 -6.51 -5.49 -24.57
CA ALA A 69 -5.61 -5.04 -25.65
C ALA A 69 -4.99 -6.21 -26.42
N ILE A 70 -4.83 -7.38 -25.77
CA ILE A 70 -4.27 -8.60 -26.37
C ILE A 70 -5.32 -9.38 -27.16
N SER A 71 -6.61 -9.23 -26.84
CA SER A 71 -7.71 -9.93 -27.49
C SER A 71 -8.33 -9.20 -28.71
N ARG A 72 -7.61 -8.25 -29.32
CA ARG A 72 -8.00 -7.57 -30.56
C ARG A 72 -7.18 -8.01 -31.76
#